data_AF-A0A5C8KYA0-F1
#
_entry.id   AF-A0A5C8KYA0-F1
#
_cell.length_a   1.000
_cell.length_b   1.000
_cell.length_c   1.000
_cell.angle_alpha   90.00
_cell.angle_beta   90.00
_cell.angle_gamma   90.00
#
_symmetry.space_group_name_H-M   'P 1'
#
loop_
_entity.id
_entity.type
_entity.pdbx_description
1 polymer ?
#
loop_
_entity_poly.entity_id
_entity_poly.type
_entity_poly.pdbx_seq_one_letter_code
_entity_poly.pdbx_strand_id
1 'polypeptide(L)'
;MCDFQQLKKCAAFVVLGAALGTGASAIASIDPPRGAGSPEGQAPRVGQNGAAHLPLKRGFYVHPEVACGEASAASLLLFRGAAISGSRDLCSFQQVLQIASDTWQVHESCEVSEGGRAWVVDSQSTWRITSPTSFERTNEEGWEVRARLCEQSSLPEPWKDNDIGDLLH
;
A
#
# COMPACT_ATOMS: atom_id res chain seq x y z
N MET A 1 -24.40 -12.00 6.22
CA MET A 1 -23.30 -12.86 5.73
C MET A 1 -23.41 -12.88 4.21
N CYS A 2 -22.60 -12.08 3.52
CA CYS A 2 -22.55 -12.05 2.07
C CYS A 2 -21.28 -12.78 1.62
N ASP A 3 -21.49 -13.69 0.66
CA ASP A 3 -20.60 -14.72 0.15
C ASP A 3 -19.57 -14.17 -0.86
N PHE A 4 -18.37 -14.74 -0.83
CA PHE A 4 -17.11 -14.32 -1.46
C PHE A 4 -17.03 -14.59 -2.98
N GLN A 5 -18.08 -15.12 -3.61
CA GLN A 5 -18.01 -15.66 -4.99
C GLN A 5 -18.60 -14.79 -6.12
N GLN A 6 -19.09 -13.57 -5.88
CA GLN A 6 -19.85 -12.82 -6.90
C GLN A 6 -19.19 -11.58 -7.53
N LEU A 7 -17.96 -11.19 -7.17
CA LEU A 7 -17.34 -9.97 -7.73
C LEU A 7 -16.77 -10.10 -9.15
N LYS A 8 -16.75 -11.29 -9.76
CA LYS A 8 -16.16 -11.52 -11.10
C LYS A 8 -16.94 -10.95 -12.30
N LYS A 9 -18.03 -10.18 -12.11
CA LYS A 9 -18.94 -9.80 -13.21
C LYS A 9 -19.07 -8.31 -13.53
N CYS A 10 -18.34 -7.39 -12.90
CA CYS A 10 -18.54 -5.95 -13.15
C CYS A 10 -17.50 -5.25 -14.04
N ALA A 11 -16.54 -5.94 -14.64
CA ALA A 11 -15.60 -5.31 -15.57
C ALA A 11 -15.66 -5.97 -16.96
N ALA A 12 -16.64 -5.55 -17.76
CA ALA A 12 -16.59 -5.71 -19.21
C ALA A 12 -16.82 -4.32 -19.82
N PHE A 13 -15.74 -3.57 -20.01
CA PHE A 13 -15.76 -2.39 -20.87
C PHE A 13 -15.01 -2.68 -22.16
N VAL A 14 -15.71 -2.32 -23.22
CA VAL A 14 -15.48 -2.53 -24.64
C VAL A 14 -14.29 -1.71 -25.13
N VAL A 15 -13.43 -2.30 -25.95
CA VAL A 15 -12.72 -1.55 -27.00
C VAL A 15 -12.87 -2.30 -28.32
N LEU A 16 -13.66 -1.71 -29.21
CA LEU A 16 -13.82 -2.03 -30.62
C LEU A 16 -12.87 -1.12 -31.42
N GLY A 17 -12.21 -1.62 -32.46
CA GLY A 17 -11.56 -0.73 -33.44
C GLY A 17 -10.49 -1.39 -34.32
N ALA A 18 -10.92 -1.93 -35.46
CA ALA A 18 -10.09 -2.50 -36.52
C ALA A 18 -9.54 -1.42 -37.48
N ALA A 19 -8.42 -1.70 -38.17
CA ALA A 19 -8.23 -1.37 -39.59
C ALA A 19 -7.05 -2.14 -40.22
N LEU A 20 -7.30 -2.61 -41.45
CA LEU A 20 -6.43 -3.35 -42.37
C LEU A 20 -5.51 -2.41 -43.18
N GLY A 21 -4.40 -2.93 -43.70
CA GLY A 21 -3.61 -2.26 -44.76
C GLY A 21 -2.43 -3.08 -45.26
N THR A 22 -2.59 -3.75 -46.40
CA THR A 22 -1.60 -4.41 -47.26
C THR A 22 -0.69 -3.42 -48.01
N GLY A 23 0.57 -3.80 -48.33
CA GLY A 23 1.32 -3.19 -49.45
C GLY A 23 2.85 -3.30 -49.40
N ALA A 24 3.45 -3.74 -50.51
CA ALA A 24 4.83 -4.21 -50.66
C ALA A 24 5.92 -3.15 -51.01
N SER A 25 7.18 -3.60 -50.85
CA SER A 25 8.39 -3.33 -51.66
C SER A 25 9.32 -2.12 -51.40
N ALA A 26 10.58 -2.52 -51.14
CA ALA A 26 11.91 -1.90 -51.24
C ALA A 26 12.10 -0.50 -51.87
N ILE A 27 13.01 0.30 -51.30
CA ILE A 27 14.32 0.69 -51.88
C ILE A 27 15.19 1.53 -50.90
N ALA A 28 16.50 1.29 -50.98
CA ALA A 28 17.65 2.18 -50.87
C ALA A 28 17.94 3.03 -49.60
N SER A 29 19.16 2.85 -49.12
CA SER A 29 19.90 3.62 -48.11
C SER A 29 19.92 5.13 -48.36
N ILE A 30 19.72 5.91 -47.30
CA ILE A 30 20.11 7.32 -47.19
C ILE A 30 20.70 7.53 -45.79
N ASP A 31 21.88 8.13 -45.75
CA ASP A 31 22.67 8.52 -44.57
C ASP A 31 21.91 9.39 -43.54
N PRO A 32 22.35 9.42 -42.27
CA PRO A 32 21.60 10.02 -41.17
C PRO A 32 21.69 11.55 -41.16
N PRO A 33 20.60 12.27 -40.83
CA PRO A 33 20.73 13.67 -40.43
C PRO A 33 21.23 13.77 -38.99
N ARG A 34 22.36 14.45 -38.80
CA ARG A 34 22.69 15.12 -37.53
C ARG A 34 21.61 16.18 -37.28
N GLY A 35 20.64 15.84 -36.43
CA GLY A 35 19.68 16.77 -35.85
C GLY A 35 19.89 16.84 -34.36
N ALA A 36 20.14 18.05 -33.85
CA ALA A 36 20.30 18.34 -32.43
C ALA A 36 19.10 17.84 -31.62
N GLY A 37 19.37 16.97 -30.63
CA GLY A 37 18.36 16.56 -29.67
C GLY A 37 17.97 17.74 -28.79
N SER A 38 16.74 18.21 -28.96
CA SER A 38 16.03 18.94 -27.91
C SER A 38 15.96 18.06 -26.66
N PRO A 39 16.22 18.58 -25.44
CA PRO A 39 15.83 17.88 -24.23
C PRO A 39 14.31 17.97 -24.10
N GLU A 40 13.63 17.01 -24.72
CA GLU A 40 12.22 16.75 -24.47
C GLU A 40 12.06 16.38 -22.98
N GLY A 41 11.00 16.93 -22.39
CA GLY A 41 10.75 16.97 -20.95
C GLY A 41 11.14 15.69 -20.24
N GLN A 42 12.13 15.83 -19.35
CA GLN A 42 12.39 14.83 -18.33
C GLN A 42 11.11 14.72 -17.50
N ALA A 43 10.30 13.69 -17.75
CA ALA A 43 9.30 13.25 -16.78
C ALA A 43 10.00 13.16 -15.42
N PRO A 44 9.34 13.53 -14.30
CA PRO A 44 9.97 13.43 -12.99
C PRO A 44 10.53 12.03 -12.86
N ARG A 45 11.86 11.93 -12.77
CA ARG A 45 12.45 10.68 -12.32
C ARG A 45 11.91 10.54 -10.91
N VAL A 46 10.91 9.68 -10.72
CA VAL A 46 10.59 9.13 -9.41
C VAL A 46 11.83 8.35 -9.03
N GLY A 47 12.82 9.08 -8.52
CA GLY A 47 14.06 8.56 -8.04
C GLY A 47 13.69 7.69 -6.86
N GLN A 48 13.88 6.38 -6.99
CA GLN A 48 15.01 5.63 -6.41
C GLN A 48 15.71 6.27 -5.18
N ASN A 49 14.98 7.01 -4.35
CA ASN A 49 15.22 7.10 -2.93
C ASN A 49 14.21 6.12 -2.35
N GLY A 50 14.62 4.86 -2.20
CA GLY A 50 13.86 3.92 -1.40
C GLY A 50 13.68 4.54 -0.03
N ALA A 51 12.51 5.13 0.22
CA ALA A 51 12.18 5.59 1.56
C ALA A 51 12.26 4.34 2.44
N ALA A 52 13.28 4.24 3.28
CA ALA A 52 13.48 3.08 4.16
C ALA A 52 12.34 2.93 5.18
N HIS A 53 11.43 3.91 5.25
CA HIS A 53 10.31 3.96 6.18
C HIS A 53 9.11 4.67 5.54
N LEU A 54 7.91 4.34 6.03
CA LEU A 54 6.70 5.11 5.74
C LEU A 54 6.72 6.41 6.57
N PRO A 55 6.32 7.57 6.02
CA PRO A 55 6.28 8.84 6.73
C PRO A 55 5.05 8.95 7.66
N LEU A 56 4.79 7.91 8.45
CA LEU A 56 3.70 7.83 9.42
C LEU A 56 4.24 8.00 10.83
N LYS A 57 3.45 8.63 11.70
CA LYS A 57 3.70 8.64 13.14
C LYS A 57 3.49 7.24 13.70
N ARG A 58 4.39 6.80 14.57
CA ARG A 58 4.21 5.56 15.35
C ARG A 58 3.03 5.71 16.32
N GLY A 59 2.36 4.60 16.62
CA GLY A 59 1.24 4.57 17.57
C GLY A 59 0.02 3.79 17.08
N PHE A 60 -1.10 4.00 17.76
CA PHE A 60 -2.35 3.30 17.48
C PHE A 60 -3.17 3.96 16.38
N TYR A 61 -3.59 3.15 15.43
CA TYR A 61 -4.42 3.53 14.29
C TYR A 61 -5.76 2.82 14.36
N VAL A 62 -6.83 3.54 14.04
CA VAL A 62 -8.21 3.03 14.06
C VAL A 62 -8.88 3.35 12.74
N HIS A 63 -9.77 2.47 12.29
CA HIS A 63 -10.59 2.73 11.10
C HIS A 63 -11.32 4.08 11.23
N PRO A 64 -11.36 4.93 10.18
CA PRO A 64 -11.87 6.30 10.30
C PRO A 64 -13.33 6.41 10.76
N GLU A 65 -14.14 5.37 10.50
CA GLU A 65 -15.56 5.31 10.90
C GLU A 65 -15.78 4.85 12.35
N VAL A 66 -14.72 4.42 13.05
CA VAL A 66 -14.77 4.03 14.46
C VAL A 66 -14.19 5.16 15.31
N ALA A 67 -14.93 5.60 16.33
CA ALA A 67 -14.43 6.60 17.27
C ALA A 67 -13.27 6.01 18.09
N CYS A 68 -12.28 6.82 18.48
CA CYS A 68 -11.12 6.30 19.22
C CYS A 68 -11.53 5.62 20.53
N GLY A 69 -12.49 6.20 21.27
CA GLY A 69 -13.03 5.64 22.52
C GLY A 69 -13.98 4.46 22.33
N GLU A 70 -14.23 4.03 21.09
CA GLU A 70 -15.04 2.85 20.75
C GLU A 70 -14.19 1.76 20.07
N ALA A 71 -12.87 1.99 19.97
CA ALA A 71 -11.96 1.04 19.36
C ALA A 71 -11.98 -0.31 20.11
N SER A 72 -11.81 -1.39 19.36
CA SER A 72 -11.69 -2.74 19.89
C SER A 72 -10.49 -3.45 19.25
N ALA A 73 -10.20 -4.67 19.69
CA ALA A 73 -9.15 -5.49 19.09
C ALA A 73 -9.37 -5.72 17.57
N ALA A 74 -10.62 -5.66 17.10
CA ALA A 74 -10.93 -5.85 15.69
C ALA A 74 -10.68 -4.59 14.82
N SER A 75 -10.65 -3.40 15.43
CA SER A 75 -10.59 -2.13 14.71
C SER A 75 -9.29 -1.36 14.92
N LEU A 76 -8.37 -1.91 15.71
CA LEU A 76 -7.16 -1.23 16.16
C LEU A 76 -5.93 -1.89 15.54
N LEU A 77 -5.03 -1.05 15.03
CA LEU A 77 -3.74 -1.41 14.48
C LEU A 77 -2.66 -0.66 15.27
N LEU A 78 -1.49 -1.28 15.44
CA LEU A 78 -0.32 -0.63 16.03
C LEU A 78 0.77 -0.49 14.97
N PHE A 79 1.12 0.74 14.61
CA PHE A 79 2.23 1.03 13.72
C PHE A 79 3.51 1.33 14.50
N ARG A 80 4.57 0.57 14.21
CA ARG A 80 5.86 0.60 14.92
C ARG A 80 6.98 1.26 14.12
N GLY A 81 6.70 1.71 12.90
CA GLY A 81 7.70 2.25 11.97
C GLY A 81 8.10 1.22 10.92
N ALA A 82 8.69 0.11 11.36
CA ALA A 82 9.11 -1.01 10.50
C ALA A 82 8.12 -2.20 10.50
N ALA A 83 7.02 -2.08 11.24
CA ALA A 83 5.99 -3.12 11.30
C ALA A 83 4.62 -2.53 11.60
N ILE A 84 3.57 -3.27 11.23
CA ILE A 84 2.19 -3.03 11.64
C ILE A 84 1.58 -4.30 12.21
N SER A 85 0.84 -4.20 13.31
CA SER A 85 0.13 -5.34 13.90
C SER A 85 -1.35 -5.06 14.12
N GLY A 86 -2.19 -6.03 13.75
CA GLY A 86 -3.59 -6.12 14.16
C GLY A 86 -3.77 -7.09 15.32
N SER A 87 -5.00 -7.62 15.49
CA SER A 87 -5.30 -8.58 16.55
C SER A 87 -4.81 -10.00 16.27
N ARG A 88 -4.51 -10.33 15.00
CA ARG A 88 -4.17 -11.69 14.57
C ARG A 88 -2.85 -11.77 13.82
N ASP A 89 -2.30 -10.63 13.46
CA ASP A 89 -1.19 -10.53 12.54
C ASP A 89 -0.17 -9.48 12.99
N LEU A 90 1.10 -9.78 12.75
CA LEU A 90 2.21 -8.84 12.81
C LEU A 90 2.95 -8.89 11.47
N CYS A 91 2.86 -7.81 10.70
CA CYS A 91 3.53 -7.66 9.42
C CYS A 91 4.79 -6.81 9.58
N SER A 92 5.95 -7.44 9.40
CA SER A 92 7.26 -6.77 9.39
C SER A 92 7.64 -6.36 7.99
N PHE A 93 8.02 -5.11 7.80
CA PHE A 93 8.38 -4.57 6.49
C PHE A 93 9.78 -5.04 6.09
N GLN A 94 9.85 -5.83 5.02
CA GLN A 94 11.09 -6.32 4.44
C GLN A 94 11.68 -5.29 3.47
N GLN A 95 10.82 -4.57 2.76
CA GLN A 95 11.22 -3.52 1.83
C GLN A 95 10.13 -2.45 1.75
N VAL A 96 10.56 -1.18 1.70
CA VAL A 96 9.68 -0.03 1.48
C VAL A 96 10.25 0.78 0.32
N LEU A 97 9.44 0.96 -0.73
CA LEU A 97 9.80 1.71 -1.92
C LEU A 97 8.78 2.80 -2.18
N GLN A 98 9.20 4.06 -2.24
CA GLN A 98 8.32 5.14 -2.66
C GLN A 98 8.16 5.11 -4.18
N ILE A 99 6.92 4.99 -4.66
CA ILE A 99 6.58 4.89 -6.09
C ILE A 99 5.83 6.12 -6.61
N ALA A 100 5.30 6.96 -5.71
CA ALA A 100 4.79 8.31 -6.00
C ALA A 100 4.95 9.21 -4.76
N SER A 101 4.60 10.50 -4.86
CA SER A 101 4.76 11.47 -3.78
C SER A 101 4.10 11.05 -2.46
N ASP A 102 2.97 10.35 -2.54
CA ASP A 102 2.16 9.89 -1.41
C ASP A 102 1.90 8.38 -1.45
N THR A 103 2.64 7.63 -2.29
CA THR A 103 2.38 6.21 -2.52
C THR A 103 3.66 5.38 -2.40
N TRP A 104 3.58 4.28 -1.65
CA TRP A 104 4.66 3.33 -1.40
C TRP A 104 4.24 1.91 -1.76
N GLN A 105 5.18 1.15 -2.33
CA GLN A 105 5.10 -0.29 -2.41
C GLN A 105 5.85 -0.88 -1.21
N VAL A 106 5.20 -1.76 -0.46
CA VAL A 106 5.77 -2.41 0.72
C VAL A 106 5.74 -3.92 0.52
N HIS A 107 6.90 -4.56 0.65
CA HIS A 107 7.00 -6.02 0.80
C HIS A 107 7.07 -6.33 2.29
N GLU A 108 6.16 -7.17 2.77
CA GLU A 108 5.98 -7.47 4.18
C GLU A 108 5.94 -8.97 4.43
N SER A 109 6.46 -9.40 5.57
CA SER A 109 6.35 -10.77 6.07
C SER A 109 5.47 -10.75 7.29
N CYS A 110 4.32 -11.42 7.21
CA CYS A 110 3.25 -11.38 8.19
C CYS A 110 3.19 -12.69 8.96
N GLU A 111 3.43 -12.63 10.27
CA GLU A 111 3.11 -13.71 11.19
C GLU A 111 1.60 -13.67 11.48
N VAL A 112 0.87 -14.67 11.01
CA VAL A 112 -0.60 -14.76 11.16
C VAL A 112 -0.94 -15.88 12.14
N SER A 113 -1.85 -15.60 13.06
CA SER A 113 -2.35 -16.56 14.05
C SER A 113 -3.86 -16.75 13.97
N GLU A 114 -4.31 -17.98 13.74
CA GLU A 114 -5.72 -18.34 13.68
C GLU A 114 -5.98 -19.78 14.15
N GLY A 115 -7.02 -19.98 14.97
CA GLY A 115 -7.44 -21.31 15.41
C GLY A 115 -6.36 -22.09 16.16
N GLY A 116 -5.50 -21.40 16.91
CA GLY A 116 -4.39 -22.01 17.65
C GLY A 116 -3.18 -22.40 16.79
N ARG A 117 -3.14 -21.98 15.52
CA ARG A 117 -2.02 -22.19 14.61
C ARG A 117 -1.42 -20.86 14.20
N ALA A 118 -0.12 -20.85 13.97
CA ALA A 118 0.61 -19.70 13.44
C ALA A 118 1.36 -20.09 12.17
N TRP A 119 1.43 -19.19 11.20
CA TRP A 119 2.19 -19.34 9.97
C TRP A 119 2.66 -17.98 9.45
N VAL A 120 3.63 -17.99 8.54
CA VAL A 120 4.15 -16.78 7.91
C VAL A 120 3.62 -16.67 6.49
N VAL A 121 3.18 -15.48 6.11
CA VAL A 121 2.75 -15.14 4.74
C VAL A 121 3.54 -13.91 4.30
N ASP A 122 4.24 -14.02 3.18
CA ASP A 122 4.80 -12.85 2.52
C ASP A 122 3.71 -12.19 1.67
N SER A 123 3.63 -10.87 1.69
CA SER A 123 2.67 -10.12 0.90
C SER A 123 3.25 -8.83 0.34
N GLN A 124 2.69 -8.38 -0.77
CA GLN A 124 2.95 -7.06 -1.31
C GLN A 124 1.73 -6.15 -1.14
N SER A 125 1.96 -4.99 -0.52
CA SER A 125 0.93 -3.97 -0.29
C SER A 125 1.29 -2.63 -0.93
N THR A 126 0.29 -1.95 -1.46
CA THR A 126 0.37 -0.54 -1.86
C THR A 126 -0.17 0.32 -0.72
N TRP A 127 0.62 1.28 -0.27
CA TRP A 127 0.28 2.21 0.80
C TRP A 127 0.16 3.62 0.24
N ARG A 128 -0.98 4.26 0.45
CA ARG A 128 -1.17 5.69 0.21
C ARG A 128 -1.19 6.44 1.54
N ILE A 129 -0.21 7.31 1.77
CA ILE A 129 -0.11 8.10 3.00
C ILE A 129 -0.74 9.48 2.76
N THR A 130 -1.96 9.67 3.25
CA THR A 130 -2.72 10.91 3.03
C THR A 130 -2.32 12.03 4.00
N SER A 131 -1.75 11.66 5.16
CA SER A 131 -1.11 12.57 6.11
C SER A 131 -0.16 11.78 7.01
N PRO A 132 0.71 12.42 7.81
CA PRO A 132 1.53 11.72 8.80
C PRO A 132 0.75 10.90 9.84
N THR A 133 -0.58 11.03 9.87
CA THR A 133 -1.48 10.37 10.82
C THR A 133 -2.59 9.59 10.13
N SER A 134 -2.53 9.36 8.81
CA SER A 134 -3.57 8.64 8.09
C SER A 134 -3.03 7.94 6.85
N PHE A 135 -3.54 6.74 6.60
CA PHE A 135 -3.15 5.95 5.44
C PHE A 135 -4.30 5.12 4.89
N GLU A 136 -4.10 4.68 3.66
CA GLU A 136 -4.85 3.63 2.99
C GLU A 136 -3.85 2.57 2.53
N ARG A 137 -4.21 1.29 2.67
CA ARG A 137 -3.38 0.14 2.31
C ARG A 137 -4.24 -0.82 1.50
N THR A 138 -3.73 -1.29 0.38
CA THR A 138 -4.34 -2.35 -0.43
C THR A 138 -3.30 -3.44 -0.66
N ASN A 139 -3.60 -4.69 -0.29
CA ASN A 139 -2.71 -5.82 -0.61
C ASN A 139 -2.96 -6.35 -2.03
N GLU A 140 -2.14 -7.29 -2.48
CA GLU A 140 -2.25 -7.94 -3.80
C GLU A 140 -3.57 -8.69 -4.03
N GLU A 141 -4.25 -9.10 -2.96
CA GLU A 141 -5.56 -9.76 -3.02
C GLU A 141 -6.73 -8.75 -3.10
N GLY A 142 -6.43 -7.44 -3.09
CA GLY A 142 -7.42 -6.37 -3.12
C GLY A 142 -8.07 -6.08 -1.77
N TRP A 143 -7.53 -6.61 -0.67
CA TRP A 143 -7.98 -6.26 0.67
C TRP A 143 -7.56 -4.84 1.02
N GLU A 144 -8.52 -4.00 1.39
CA GLU A 144 -8.31 -2.60 1.70
C GLU A 144 -8.42 -2.31 3.20
N VAL A 145 -7.49 -1.49 3.69
CA VAL A 145 -7.48 -0.98 5.05
C VAL A 145 -7.30 0.53 5.00
N ARG A 146 -8.14 1.26 5.74
CA ARG A 146 -7.99 2.70 5.97
C ARG A 146 -7.89 2.92 7.46
N ALA A 147 -6.97 3.77 7.90
CA ALA A 147 -6.83 4.06 9.32
C ALA A 147 -6.27 5.45 9.59
N ARG A 148 -6.61 5.99 10.77
CA ARG A 148 -6.11 7.25 11.30
C ARG A 148 -5.55 7.07 12.70
N LEU A 149 -4.54 7.85 13.06
CA LEU A 149 -3.95 7.85 14.39
C LEU A 149 -5.00 8.24 15.43
N CYS A 150 -5.00 7.54 16.56
CA CYS A 150 -5.70 7.92 17.79
C CYS A 150 -4.67 8.19 18.88
N GLU A 151 -4.89 9.26 19.65
CA GLU A 151 -4.14 9.49 20.88
C GLU A 151 -4.40 8.31 21.82
N GLN A 152 -3.34 7.75 22.40
CA GLN A 152 -3.46 6.55 23.23
C GLN A 152 -4.41 6.76 24.41
N SER A 153 -4.36 7.94 25.05
CA SER A 153 -5.24 8.32 26.16
C SER A 153 -6.73 8.38 25.80
N SER A 154 -7.07 8.39 24.51
CA SER A 154 -8.44 8.39 24.00
C SER A 154 -8.99 7.00 23.68
N LEU A 155 -8.15 5.96 23.79
CA LEU A 155 -8.56 4.57 23.55
C LEU A 155 -9.24 3.97 24.79
N PRO A 156 -9.99 2.87 24.62
CA PRO A 156 -10.46 2.06 25.75
C PRO A 156 -9.33 1.29 26.43
N GLU A 157 -9.61 0.78 27.63
CA GLU A 157 -8.78 -0.24 28.25
C GLU A 157 -8.71 -1.51 27.36
N PRO A 158 -7.56 -2.21 27.31
CA PRO A 158 -6.33 -1.92 28.05
C PRO A 158 -5.35 -0.98 27.30
N TRP A 159 -5.67 -0.58 26.07
CA TRP A 159 -4.72 0.15 25.20
C TRP A 159 -4.40 1.55 25.72
N LYS A 160 -5.33 2.15 26.46
CA LYS A 160 -5.16 3.46 27.06
C LYS A 160 -3.94 3.54 27.99
N ASP A 161 -3.79 2.52 28.83
CA ASP A 161 -2.87 2.53 29.97
C ASP A 161 -1.65 1.61 29.77
N ASN A 162 -1.65 0.74 28.75
CA ASN A 162 -0.51 -0.12 28.46
C ASN A 162 0.70 0.67 27.97
N ASP A 163 1.88 0.43 28.56
CA ASP A 163 3.12 0.98 28.02
C ASP A 163 3.48 0.32 26.69
N ILE A 164 3.60 1.13 25.65
CA ILE A 164 4.01 0.70 24.31
C ILE A 164 5.36 1.28 23.89
N GLY A 165 6.04 2.05 24.76
CA GLY A 165 7.28 2.74 24.41
C GLY A 165 8.33 1.80 23.83
N ASP A 166 8.49 0.63 24.45
CA ASP A 166 9.40 -0.44 24.01
C ASP A 166 9.04 -1.04 22.64
N LEU A 167 7.78 -0.88 22.20
CA LEU A 167 7.30 -1.37 20.90
C LEU A 167 7.46 -0.33 19.78
N LEU A 168 7.80 0.92 20.10
CA LEU A 168 7.87 2.04 19.14
C LEU A 168 9.31 2.40 18.70
N HIS A 169 10.27 1.48 18.83
CA HIS A 169 11.66 1.69 18.41
C HIS A 169 11.84 1.52 16.89
#